data_AF-A0A5C5PW70-F1
#
_entry.id   AF-A0A5C5PW70-F1
#
_cell.length_a   1.000
_cell.length_b   1.000
_cell.length_c   1.000
_cell.angle_alpha   90.00
_cell.angle_beta   90.00
_cell.angle_gamma   90.00
#
_symmetry.space_group_name_H-M   'P 1'
#
loop_
_entity.id
_entity.type
_entity.pdbx_description
1 polymer ?
#
loop_
_entity_poly.entity_id
_entity_poly.type
_entity_poly.pdbx_seq_one_letter_code
_entity_poly.pdbx_strand_id
1 'polypeptide(L)'
;MTHLLTTPLAFHPTGHAQLNQMLFSVTPNIAASDALNSASEILSAAAHSLEAAATGASIIDAHQAFLLCHALRAAKATVDALTQ
;
A
#
# COMPACT_ATOMS: atom_id res chain seq x y z
N MET A 1 -27.29 -10.86 -1.48
CA MET A 1 -26.18 -9.93 -1.76
C MET A 1 -25.00 -10.38 -0.89
N THR A 2 -24.03 -11.04 -1.48
CA THR A 2 -22.84 -11.57 -0.79
C THR A 2 -21.82 -10.44 -0.62
N HIS A 3 -21.63 -9.98 0.62
CA HIS A 3 -20.58 -9.02 0.95
C HIS A 3 -19.23 -9.73 0.99
N LEU A 4 -18.29 -9.30 0.15
CA LEU A 4 -16.88 -9.71 0.21
C LEU A 4 -16.20 -8.96 1.35
N LEU A 5 -15.62 -9.71 2.29
CA LEU A 5 -14.91 -9.21 3.48
C LEU A 5 -13.42 -9.55 3.34
N THR A 6 -12.54 -8.69 3.87
CA THR A 6 -11.10 -8.98 3.90
C THR A 6 -10.79 -10.13 4.85
N THR A 7 -10.11 -11.15 4.35
CA THR A 7 -9.58 -12.28 5.14
C THR A 7 -8.16 -11.97 5.65
N PRO A 8 -7.79 -12.42 6.85
CA PRO A 8 -6.45 -12.22 7.38
C PRO A 8 -5.41 -13.04 6.58
N LEU A 9 -4.50 -12.34 5.92
CA LEU A 9 -3.42 -12.92 5.12
C LEU A 9 -2.11 -12.94 5.91
N ALA A 10 -1.67 -14.12 6.34
CA ALA A 10 -0.31 -14.34 6.80
C ALA A 10 0.55 -14.81 5.61
N PHE A 11 1.37 -13.93 5.05
CA PHE A 11 2.35 -14.29 4.02
C PHE A 11 3.40 -15.24 4.62
N HIS A 12 3.53 -16.44 4.08
CA HIS A 12 4.60 -17.38 4.42
C HIS A 12 5.91 -16.96 3.73
N PRO A 13 6.97 -16.59 4.47
CA PRO A 13 8.24 -16.18 3.90
C PRO A 13 9.19 -17.39 3.82
N THR A 14 9.40 -17.93 2.63
CA THR A 14 10.60 -18.75 2.37
C THR A 14 11.75 -17.82 1.99
N GLY A 15 12.30 -17.11 2.98
CA GLY A 15 13.44 -16.23 2.75
C GLY A 15 13.88 -15.51 4.01
N HIS A 16 15.16 -15.68 4.36
CA HIS A 16 15.81 -15.15 5.55
C HIS A 16 15.65 -13.63 5.72
N ALA A 17 14.58 -13.23 6.39
CA ALA A 17 14.64 -12.56 7.68
C ALA A 17 15.99 -11.92 8.03
N GLN A 18 16.20 -10.64 7.73
CA GLN A 18 17.04 -9.87 8.65
C GLN A 18 16.62 -8.42 8.91
N LEU A 19 15.88 -7.69 8.07
CA LEU A 19 15.56 -6.28 8.39
C LEU A 19 14.22 -5.71 7.87
N ASN A 20 13.24 -6.50 7.44
CA ASN A 20 11.94 -5.94 6.97
C ASN A 20 10.74 -6.85 7.29
N GLN A 21 10.68 -7.33 8.53
CA GLN A 21 9.53 -8.13 8.96
C GLN A 21 8.46 -7.23 9.58
N MET A 22 7.26 -7.29 9.00
CA MET A 22 5.96 -6.89 9.59
C MET A 22 5.60 -5.40 9.64
N LEU A 23 5.81 -4.62 8.57
CA LEU A 23 5.22 -3.26 8.50
C LEU A 23 3.83 -3.19 7.84
N PHE A 24 3.37 -4.24 7.19
CA PHE A 24 2.12 -4.21 6.42
C PHE A 24 1.26 -5.43 6.73
N SER A 25 0.50 -5.36 7.83
CA SER A 25 -0.69 -6.19 8.02
C SER A 25 -1.92 -5.35 7.66
N VAL A 26 -2.79 -5.88 6.80
CA VAL A 26 -4.10 -5.29 6.57
C VAL A 26 -4.98 -5.66 7.75
N THR A 27 -5.65 -4.67 8.35
CA THR A 27 -6.61 -4.93 9.43
C THR A 27 -7.74 -5.81 8.88
N PRO A 28 -7.99 -7.00 9.44
CA PRO A 28 -9.02 -7.89 8.94
C PRO A 28 -10.43 -7.30 9.17
N ASN A 29 -11.40 -7.69 8.35
CA ASN A 29 -12.80 -7.25 8.39
C ASN A 29 -13.08 -5.79 7.99
N ILE A 30 -12.23 -5.18 7.16
CA ILE A 30 -12.57 -3.90 6.51
C ILE A 30 -13.44 -4.21 5.29
N ALA A 31 -14.49 -3.41 5.06
CA ALA A 31 -15.31 -3.53 3.86
C ALA A 31 -14.44 -3.30 2.62
N ALA A 32 -14.61 -4.11 1.58
CA ALA A 32 -13.81 -4.00 0.36
C ALA A 32 -13.84 -2.59 -0.25
N SER A 33 -14.98 -1.89 -0.15
CA SER A 33 -15.12 -0.49 -0.55
C SER A 33 -14.16 0.44 0.18
N ASP A 34 -14.02 0.28 1.49
CA ASP A 34 -13.25 1.18 2.35
C ASP A 34 -11.75 0.89 2.20
N ALA A 35 -11.40 -0.39 2.00
CA ALA A 35 -10.05 -0.82 1.68
C ALA A 35 -9.60 -0.30 0.30
N LEU A 36 -10.45 -0.43 -0.74
CA LEU A 36 -10.17 0.14 -2.06
C LEU A 36 -10.09 1.67 -2.03
N ASN A 37 -10.97 2.32 -1.28
CA ASN A 37 -10.92 3.77 -1.10
C ASN A 37 -9.59 4.19 -0.44
N SER A 38 -9.16 3.50 0.61
CA SER A 38 -7.88 3.75 1.26
C SER A 38 -6.69 3.54 0.31
N ALA A 39 -6.71 2.48 -0.49
CA ALA A 39 -5.68 2.24 -1.51
C ALA A 39 -5.67 3.35 -2.58
N SER A 40 -6.85 3.80 -3.00
CA SER A 40 -7.02 4.91 -3.95
C SER A 40 -6.44 6.22 -3.42
N GLU A 41 -6.71 6.56 -2.16
CA GLU A 41 -6.17 7.76 -1.51
C GLU A 41 -4.63 7.72 -1.44
N ILE A 42 -4.06 6.55 -1.08
CA ILE A 42 -2.60 6.36 -1.03
C ILE A 42 -1.98 6.52 -2.42
N LEU A 43 -2.60 5.95 -3.46
CA LEU A 43 -2.14 6.09 -4.85
C LEU A 43 -2.25 7.54 -5.33
N SER A 44 -3.32 8.25 -4.98
CA SER A 44 -3.53 9.66 -5.33
C SER A 44 -2.44 10.54 -4.71
N ALA A 45 -2.12 10.35 -3.43
CA ALA A 45 -1.05 11.08 -2.76
C ALA A 45 0.34 10.79 -3.38
N ALA A 46 0.60 9.54 -3.75
CA ALA A 46 1.82 9.16 -4.44
C ALA A 46 1.91 9.83 -5.83
N ALA A 47 0.83 9.78 -6.61
CA ALA A 47 0.75 10.40 -7.94
C ALA A 47 0.97 11.92 -7.87
N HIS A 48 0.34 12.60 -6.91
CA HIS A 48 0.53 14.03 -6.70
C HIS A 48 1.99 14.39 -6.40
N SER A 49 2.66 13.58 -5.58
CA SER A 49 4.08 13.77 -5.26
C SER A 49 4.97 13.58 -6.50
N LEU A 50 4.65 12.60 -7.35
CA LEU A 50 5.32 12.35 -8.62
C LEU A 50 5.10 13.48 -9.64
N GLU A 51 3.88 14.01 -9.75
CA GLU A 51 3.56 15.14 -10.62
C GLU A 51 4.27 16.42 -10.20
N ALA A 52 4.32 16.71 -8.90
CA ALA A 52 5.09 17.84 -8.38
C ALA A 52 6.57 17.71 -8.72
N ALA A 53 7.13 16.50 -8.67
CA ALA A 53 8.51 16.25 -9.06
C ALA A 53 8.72 16.38 -10.57
N ALA A 54 7.79 15.86 -11.38
CA ALA A 54 7.85 15.91 -12.84
C ALA A 54 7.75 17.34 -13.39
N THR A 55 7.01 18.21 -12.72
CA THR A 55 6.90 19.63 -13.06
C THR A 55 8.05 20.48 -12.51
N GLY A 56 8.96 19.89 -11.73
CA GLY A 56 10.04 20.59 -11.05
C GLY A 56 9.58 21.44 -9.85
N ALA A 57 8.33 21.30 -9.43
CA ALA A 57 7.78 21.98 -8.24
C ALA A 57 8.33 21.39 -6.93
N SER A 58 8.77 20.13 -6.93
CA SER A 58 9.45 19.48 -5.82
C SER A 58 10.64 18.64 -6.28
N ILE A 59 11.55 18.33 -5.35
CA ILE A 59 12.64 17.39 -5.57
C ILE A 59 12.38 16.19 -4.66
N ILE A 60 12.31 15.00 -5.26
CA ILE A 60 12.21 13.75 -4.49
C ILE A 60 13.61 13.39 -3.98
N ASP A 61 13.83 13.60 -2.69
CA ASP A 61 15.04 13.12 -2.01
C ASP A 61 14.95 11.62 -1.65
N ALA A 62 16.02 11.07 -1.07
CA ALA A 62 16.09 9.67 -0.70
C ALA A 62 15.00 9.26 0.32
N HIS A 63 14.62 10.15 1.24
CA HIS A 63 13.59 9.88 2.23
C HIS A 63 12.19 9.88 1.59
N GLN A 64 11.90 10.87 0.74
CA GLN A 64 10.65 10.92 -0.01
C GLN A 64 10.52 9.74 -0.98
N ALA A 65 11.60 9.33 -1.64
CA ALA A 65 11.61 8.14 -2.49
C ALA A 65 11.30 6.87 -1.69
N PHE A 66 11.84 6.76 -0.47
CA PHE A 66 11.52 5.66 0.45
C PHE A 66 10.03 5.66 0.81
N LEU A 67 9.49 6.79 1.25
CA LEU A 67 8.06 6.93 1.59
C LEU A 67 7.16 6.58 0.39
N LEU A 68 7.51 7.04 -0.81
CA LEU A 68 6.77 6.75 -2.03
C LEU A 68 6.77 5.25 -2.34
N CYS A 69 7.92 4.58 -2.23
CA CYS A 69 8.01 3.12 -2.36
C CYS A 69 7.14 2.40 -1.32
N HIS A 70 7.11 2.90 -0.08
CA HIS A 70 6.29 2.33 0.99
C HIS A 70 4.79 2.51 0.73
N ALA A 71 4.36 3.70 0.29
CA ALA A 71 2.99 3.99 -0.07
C ALA A 71 2.48 3.08 -1.20
N LEU A 72 3.27 2.93 -2.28
CA LEU A 72 2.91 2.06 -3.40
C LEU A 72 2.80 0.59 -2.99
N ARG A 73 3.70 0.10 -2.14
CA ARG A 73 3.62 -1.27 -1.61
C ARG A 73 2.41 -1.49 -0.72
N ALA A 74 2.07 -0.50 0.11
CA ALA A 74 0.88 -0.56 0.97
C ALA A 74 -0.40 -0.65 0.12
N ALA A 75 -0.55 0.24 -0.87
CA ALA A 75 -1.71 0.23 -1.77
C ALA A 75 -1.83 -1.11 -2.53
N LYS A 76 -0.71 -1.64 -3.03
CA LYS A 76 -0.71 -2.97 -3.67
C LYS A 76 -1.14 -4.07 -2.71
N ALA A 77 -0.60 -4.09 -1.49
CA ALA A 77 -0.95 -5.10 -0.49
C ALA A 77 -2.45 -5.05 -0.13
N THR A 78 -3.03 -3.85 -0.05
CA THR A 78 -4.47 -3.67 0.17
C THR A 78 -5.31 -4.26 -0.97
N VAL A 79 -4.91 -4.03 -2.23
CA VAL A 79 -5.60 -4.61 -3.40
C VAL A 79 -5.45 -6.12 -3.45
N ASP A 80 -4.24 -6.64 -3.24
CA ASP A 80 -3.96 -8.09 -3.26
C ASP A 80 -4.80 -8.82 -2.20
N ALA A 81 -4.98 -8.23 -1.00
CA ALA A 81 -5.78 -8.78 0.08
C ALA A 81 -7.29 -8.87 -0.23
N LEU A 82 -7.79 -8.20 -1.27
CA LEU A 82 -9.19 -8.25 -1.70
C LEU A 82 -9.44 -9.29 -2.80
N THR A 83 -8.37 -9.78 -3.44
CA THR A 83 -8.45 -10.74 -4.55
C THR A 83 -8.30 -12.20 -4.12
N GLN A 84 -8.08 -12.43 -2.81
CA GLN A 84 -8.06 -13.76 -2.19
C GLN A 84 -9.43 -14.15 -1.63
#